data_AF-A0A927ZEV4-F1
#
_entry.id   AF-A0A927ZEV4-F1
#
_cell.length_a   1.000
_cell.length_b   1.000
_cell.length_c   1.000
_cell.angle_alpha   90.00
_cell.angle_beta   90.00
_cell.angle_gamma   90.00
#
_symmetry.space_group_name_H-M   'P 1'
#
loop_
_entity.id
_entity.type
_entity.pdbx_description
1 polymer ?
#
loop_
_entity_poly.entity_id
_entity_poly.type
_entity_poly.pdbx_seq_one_letter_code
_entity_poly.pdbx_strand_id
1 'polypeptide(L)'
;MKQGRNISFYIEIVVMLIISVMVISICAAAFSKAEAHSRSAKNLSDAVTLAASGAESFLASETIEELFSVLNEADNAYVSDGVTAFYDEDLNPKADGIMKMVISWDEEDGFVKAAVTVFRDGEKLYDLETGSVKEAGR
;
A
#
# COMPACT_ATOMS: atom_id res chain seq x y z
N MET A 1 14.64 36.65 -55.67
CA MET A 1 14.48 35.30 -55.11
C MET A 1 14.57 35.27 -53.56
N LYS A 2 13.87 36.17 -52.84
CA LYS A 2 13.92 36.23 -51.35
C LYS A 2 12.74 35.55 -50.63
N GLN A 3 11.65 35.23 -51.33
CA GLN A 3 10.41 34.71 -50.72
C GLN A 3 10.48 33.23 -50.30
N GLY A 4 11.14 32.35 -51.08
CA GLY A 4 11.22 30.92 -50.79
C GLY A 4 12.01 30.56 -49.53
N ARG A 5 13.00 31.37 -49.15
CA ARG A 5 13.84 31.12 -47.95
C ARG A 5 13.07 31.35 -46.64
N ASN A 6 12.16 32.32 -46.62
CA ASN A 6 11.31 32.59 -45.45
C ASN A 6 10.27 31.48 -45.28
N ILE A 7 9.61 31.05 -46.36
CA ILE A 7 8.63 29.96 -46.32
C ILE A 7 9.29 28.65 -45.87
N SER A 8 10.49 28.34 -46.37
CA SER A 8 11.25 27.17 -45.92
C SER A 8 11.56 27.20 -44.43
N PHE A 9 11.95 28.35 -43.88
CA PHE A 9 12.24 28.51 -42.46
C PHE A 9 10.98 28.38 -41.58
N TYR A 10 9.85 28.92 -42.01
CA TYR A 10 8.58 28.74 -41.30
C TYR A 10 8.12 27.28 -41.32
N ILE A 11 8.24 26.59 -42.46
CA ILE A 11 7.93 25.16 -42.55
C ILE A 11 8.83 24.35 -41.61
N GLU A 12 10.12 24.67 -41.56
CA GLU A 12 11.08 23.99 -40.67
C GLU A 12 10.72 24.17 -39.18
N ILE A 13 10.36 25.37 -38.75
CA ILE A 13 9.90 25.63 -37.38
C ILE A 13 8.60 24.88 -37.09
N VAL A 14 7.63 24.87 -38.01
CA VAL A 14 6.37 24.16 -37.83
C VAL A 14 6.61 22.65 -37.70
N VAL A 15 7.50 22.08 -38.51
CA VAL A 15 7.87 20.66 -38.42
C VAL A 15 8.56 20.37 -37.07
N MET A 16 9.51 21.21 -36.64
CA MET A 16 10.15 21.11 -35.32
C MET A 16 9.14 21.17 -34.18
N LEU A 17 8.15 22.06 -34.26
CA LEU A 17 7.09 22.17 -33.26
C LEU A 17 6.22 20.91 -33.22
N ILE A 18 5.81 20.39 -34.38
CA ILE A 18 5.01 19.17 -34.47
C ILE A 18 5.77 17.98 -33.85
N ILE A 19 7.04 17.81 -34.20
CA ILE A 19 7.88 16.75 -33.64
C ILE A 19 8.04 16.94 -32.13
N SER A 20 8.29 18.16 -31.67
CA SER A 20 8.44 18.46 -30.24
C SER A 20 7.18 18.13 -29.45
N VAL A 21 6.00 18.53 -29.96
CA VAL A 21 4.70 18.21 -29.33
C VAL A 21 4.46 16.69 -29.31
N MET A 22 4.81 15.99 -30.38
CA MET A 22 4.70 14.53 -30.43
C MET A 22 5.58 13.86 -29.38
N VAL A 23 6.85 14.27 -29.27
CA VAL A 23 7.80 13.74 -28.27
C VAL A 23 7.31 14.03 -26.85
N ILE A 24 6.90 15.26 -26.55
CA ILE A 24 6.37 15.64 -25.23
C ILE A 24 5.15 14.78 -24.87
N SER A 25 4.25 14.55 -25.83
CA SER A 25 3.04 13.73 -25.61
C SER A 25 3.40 12.27 -25.28
N ILE A 26 4.35 11.68 -25.99
CA ILE A 26 4.82 10.32 -25.73
C ILE A 26 5.48 10.24 -24.33
N CYS A 27 6.34 11.20 -24.00
CA CYS A 27 6.98 11.26 -22.69
C CYS A 27 5.95 11.41 -21.56
N ALA A 28 4.96 12.30 -21.71
CA ALA A 28 3.90 12.49 -20.73
C ALA A 28 3.09 11.21 -20.48
N ALA A 29 2.75 10.48 -21.54
CA ALA A 29 2.05 9.20 -21.42
C ALA A 29 2.91 8.13 -20.72
N ALA A 30 4.22 8.09 -21.00
CA ALA A 30 5.14 7.17 -20.34
C ALA A 30 5.29 7.49 -18.84
N PHE A 31 5.45 8.77 -18.49
CA PHE A 31 5.56 9.20 -17.08
C PHE A 31 4.27 8.94 -16.30
N SER A 32 3.11 9.18 -16.89
CA SER A 32 1.82 8.89 -16.25
C SER A 32 1.66 7.39 -15.93
N LYS A 33 2.09 6.50 -16.84
CA LYS A 33 2.10 5.06 -16.58
C LYS A 33 3.10 4.68 -15.49
N ALA A 34 4.30 5.26 -15.52
CA ALA A 34 5.32 5.01 -14.50
C ALA A 34 4.85 5.47 -13.10
N GLU A 35 4.17 6.61 -13.02
CA GLU A 35 3.58 7.11 -11.77
C GLU A 35 2.52 6.16 -11.24
N ALA A 36 1.62 5.65 -12.09
CA ALA A 36 0.62 4.67 -11.69
C ALA A 36 1.26 3.40 -11.12
N HIS A 37 2.28 2.86 -11.81
CA HIS A 37 3.03 1.70 -11.31
C HIS A 37 3.76 1.99 -10.00
N SER A 38 4.37 3.17 -9.86
CA SER A 38 5.06 3.57 -8.63
C SER A 38 4.09 3.67 -7.46
N ARG A 39 2.88 4.21 -7.67
CA ARG A 39 1.85 4.28 -6.64
C ARG A 39 1.37 2.90 -6.22
N SER A 40 1.12 1.99 -7.17
CA SER A 40 0.75 0.60 -6.85
C SER A 40 1.85 -0.13 -6.10
N ALA A 41 3.12 0.06 -6.50
CA ALA A 41 4.26 -0.55 -5.81
C ALA A 41 4.41 -0.02 -4.37
N LYS A 42 4.23 1.30 -4.17
CA LYS A 42 4.22 1.91 -2.84
C LYS A 42 3.11 1.30 -1.99
N ASN A 43 1.87 1.29 -2.48
CA ASN A 43 0.72 0.74 -1.75
C ASN A 43 0.93 -0.71 -1.32
N LEU A 44 1.51 -1.53 -2.21
CA LEU A 44 1.82 -2.92 -1.88
C LEU A 44 2.95 -3.02 -0.84
N SER A 45 4.01 -2.22 -0.97
CA SER A 45 5.09 -2.16 0.01
C SER A 45 4.57 -1.78 1.39
N ASP A 46 3.75 -0.73 1.46
CA ASP A 46 3.14 -0.26 2.70
C ASP A 46 2.24 -1.34 3.33
N ALA A 47 1.46 -2.05 2.50
CA ALA A 47 0.62 -3.15 2.96
C ALA A 47 1.45 -4.34 3.50
N VAL A 48 2.57 -4.67 2.87
CA VAL A 48 3.49 -5.72 3.35
C VAL A 48 4.11 -5.31 4.69
N THR A 49 4.55 -4.05 4.82
CA THR A 49 5.12 -3.53 6.06
C THR A 49 4.12 -3.58 7.21
N LEU A 50 2.87 -3.15 6.98
CA LEU A 50 1.80 -3.26 7.98
C LEU A 50 1.52 -4.71 8.34
N ALA A 51 1.40 -5.60 7.36
CA ALA A 51 1.12 -7.01 7.62
C ALA A 51 2.24 -7.68 8.44
N ALA A 52 3.50 -7.39 8.13
CA ALA A 52 4.64 -7.88 8.89
C ALA A 52 4.63 -7.35 10.34
N SER A 53 4.40 -6.04 10.53
CA SER A 53 4.31 -5.43 11.85
C SER A 53 3.15 -5.99 12.69
N GLY A 54 2.00 -6.23 12.06
CA GLY A 54 0.86 -6.89 12.69
C GLY A 54 1.17 -8.34 13.08
N ALA A 55 1.84 -9.10 12.21
CA ALA A 55 2.27 -10.46 12.51
C ALA A 55 3.29 -10.51 13.67
N GLU A 56 4.24 -9.59 13.70
CA GLU A 56 5.21 -9.45 14.79
C GLU A 56 4.50 -9.09 16.11
N SER A 57 3.55 -8.16 16.07
CA SER A 57 2.76 -7.76 17.25
C SER A 57 1.93 -8.94 17.77
N PHE A 58 1.33 -9.72 16.87
CA PHE A 58 0.60 -10.94 17.22
C PHE A 58 1.50 -11.98 17.89
N LEU A 59 2.67 -12.24 17.31
CA LEU A 59 3.63 -13.22 17.86
C LEU A 59 4.25 -12.76 19.19
N ALA A 60 4.36 -11.45 19.41
CA ALA A 60 4.88 -10.87 20.65
C ALA A 60 3.84 -10.82 21.77
N SER A 61 2.54 -10.93 21.44
CA SER A 61 1.45 -10.82 22.41
C SER A 61 1.00 -12.21 22.86
N GLU A 62 0.82 -12.42 24.16
CA GLU A 62 0.30 -13.69 24.69
C GLU A 62 -1.23 -13.69 24.73
N THR A 63 -1.85 -12.51 24.75
CA THR A 63 -3.30 -12.31 24.87
C THR A 63 -3.84 -11.31 23.85
N ILE A 64 -5.15 -11.36 23.61
CA ILE A 64 -5.85 -10.45 22.69
C ILE A 64 -5.82 -9.03 23.24
N GLU A 65 -5.95 -8.87 24.55
CA GLU A 65 -5.92 -7.58 25.23
C GLU A 65 -4.55 -6.91 25.09
N GLU A 66 -3.47 -7.69 25.16
CA GLU A 66 -2.10 -7.21 24.93
C GLU A 66 -1.90 -6.78 23.47
N LEU A 67 -2.33 -7.63 22.51
CA LEU A 67 -2.28 -7.28 21.09
C LEU A 67 -3.06 -6.01 20.78
N PHE A 68 -4.27 -5.90 21.33
CA PHE A 68 -5.09 -4.70 21.20
C PHE A 68 -4.40 -3.48 21.82
N SER A 69 -3.80 -3.62 23.01
CA SER A 69 -3.09 -2.53 23.66
C SER A 69 -1.86 -2.07 22.89
N VAL A 70 -1.17 -2.97 22.18
CA VAL A 70 -0.02 -2.65 21.32
C VAL A 70 -0.46 -1.91 20.06
N LEU A 71 -1.59 -2.31 19.46
CA LEU A 71 -2.07 -1.74 18.20
C LEU A 71 -2.89 -0.45 18.38
N ASN A 72 -3.45 -0.22 19.56
CA ASN A 72 -4.29 0.92 19.86
C ASN A 72 -3.49 2.09 20.44
N GLU A 73 -2.91 2.93 19.58
CA GLU A 73 -2.17 4.13 20.02
C GLU A 73 -3.01 5.42 19.99
N ALA A 74 -4.07 5.47 19.18
CA ALA A 74 -4.88 6.67 18.95
C ALA A 74 -6.37 6.38 18.70
N ASP A 75 -6.95 5.46 19.47
CA ASP A 75 -8.31 4.91 19.24
C ASP A 75 -8.48 4.37 17.80
N ASN A 76 -7.37 3.94 17.19
CA ASN A 76 -7.30 3.50 15.81
C ASN A 76 -7.62 2.01 15.66
N ALA A 77 -7.78 1.28 16.77
CA ALA A 77 -8.05 -0.14 16.76
C ALA A 77 -9.35 -0.50 17.47
N TYR A 78 -9.93 -1.64 17.10
CA TYR A 78 -11.08 -2.23 17.78
C TYR A 78 -11.05 -3.76 17.68
N VAL A 79 -11.74 -4.41 18.62
CA VAL A 79 -11.88 -5.86 18.66
C VAL A 79 -13.26 -6.26 18.12
N SER A 80 -13.29 -7.25 17.23
CA SER A 80 -14.52 -7.89 16.73
C SER A 80 -14.30 -9.40 16.60
N ASP A 81 -14.20 -9.94 15.38
CA ASP A 81 -13.81 -11.34 15.09
C ASP A 81 -12.28 -11.54 15.09
N GLY A 82 -11.56 -10.52 15.55
CA GLY A 82 -10.11 -10.37 15.53
C GLY A 82 -9.75 -8.94 15.96
N VAL A 83 -8.50 -8.54 15.83
CA VAL A 83 -8.06 -7.16 16.08
C VAL A 83 -7.96 -6.42 14.76
N THR A 84 -8.68 -5.31 14.63
CA THR A 84 -8.62 -4.43 13.46
C THR A 84 -7.99 -3.11 13.85
N ALA A 85 -7.04 -2.62 13.06
CA ALA A 85 -6.37 -1.33 13.24
C ALA A 85 -6.39 -0.51 11.94
N PHE A 86 -6.55 0.80 12.08
CA PHE A 86 -6.61 1.76 10.98
C PHE A 86 -5.40 2.70 10.96
N TYR A 87 -4.98 3.05 9.74
CA TYR A 87 -3.82 3.91 9.49
C TYR A 87 -4.09 4.89 8.34
N ASP A 88 -3.43 6.05 8.37
CA ASP A 88 -3.45 7.02 7.28
C ASP A 88 -2.54 6.60 6.09
N GLU A 89 -2.37 7.50 5.10
CA GLU A 89 -1.51 7.26 3.92
C GLU A 89 -0.01 7.14 4.24
N ASP A 90 0.40 7.65 5.39
CA ASP A 90 1.78 7.67 5.87
C ASP A 90 2.01 6.60 6.95
N LEU A 91 1.06 5.68 7.12
CA LEU A 91 1.06 4.58 8.09
C LEU A 91 1.04 5.03 9.56
N ASN A 92 0.54 6.24 9.83
CA ASN A 92 0.31 6.67 11.22
C ASN A 92 -1.03 6.12 11.73
N PRO A 93 -1.10 5.68 13.00
CA PRO A 93 -2.33 5.25 13.64
C PRO A 93 -3.44 6.31 13.55
N LYS A 94 -4.59 5.98 12.95
CA LYS A 94 -5.69 6.93 12.79
C LYS A 94 -7.05 6.23 12.66
N ALA A 95 -8.02 6.56 13.51
CA ALA A 95 -9.34 5.90 13.56
C ALA A 95 -10.16 5.97 12.25
N ASP A 96 -10.06 7.06 11.50
CA ASP A 96 -10.67 7.25 10.17
C ASP A 96 -9.64 7.06 9.03
N GLY A 97 -8.62 6.24 9.30
CA GLY A 97 -7.58 5.88 8.33
C GLY A 97 -8.13 5.13 7.12
N ILE A 98 -7.50 5.32 5.96
CA ILE A 98 -7.89 4.67 4.71
C ILE A 98 -7.30 3.25 4.59
N MET A 99 -6.21 2.98 5.31
CA MET A 99 -5.58 1.67 5.40
C MET A 99 -6.17 0.94 6.59
N LYS A 100 -6.58 -0.31 6.38
CA LYS A 100 -7.17 -1.16 7.43
C LYS A 100 -6.39 -2.47 7.51
N MET A 101 -5.83 -2.78 8.66
CA MET A 101 -5.23 -4.06 8.97
C MET A 101 -6.18 -4.88 9.82
N VAL A 102 -6.39 -6.14 9.47
CA VAL A 102 -7.21 -7.10 10.21
C VAL A 102 -6.35 -8.29 10.58
N ILE A 103 -6.29 -8.63 11.86
CA ILE A 103 -5.61 -9.80 12.38
C ILE A 103 -6.67 -10.76 12.90
N SER A 104 -6.77 -11.93 12.28
CA SER A 104 -7.62 -13.04 12.70
C SER A 104 -6.75 -14.27 12.99
N TRP A 105 -7.19 -15.15 13.88
CA TRP A 105 -6.45 -16.38 14.17
C TRP A 105 -7.39 -17.55 14.42
N ASP A 106 -6.89 -18.73 14.10
CA ASP A 106 -7.51 -20.02 14.39
C ASP A 106 -6.52 -20.87 15.19
N GLU A 107 -7.03 -21.62 16.17
CA GLU A 107 -6.25 -22.58 16.95
C GLU A 107 -6.61 -24.01 16.50
N GLU A 108 -5.62 -24.74 16.01
CA GLU A 108 -5.78 -26.11 15.51
C GLU A 108 -4.64 -26.99 16.07
N ASP A 109 -4.98 -28.03 16.83
CA ASP A 109 -4.04 -29.00 17.42
C ASP A 109 -2.84 -28.38 18.20
N GLY A 110 -3.07 -27.28 18.93
CA GLY A 110 -2.02 -26.59 19.70
C GLY A 110 -1.11 -25.68 18.87
N PHE A 111 -1.41 -25.53 17.58
CA PHE A 111 -0.82 -24.52 16.71
C PHE A 111 -1.79 -23.35 16.55
N VAL A 112 -1.30 -22.13 16.77
CA VAL A 112 -2.10 -20.93 16.51
C VAL A 112 -1.66 -20.37 15.18
N LYS A 113 -2.57 -20.36 14.20
CA LYS A 113 -2.36 -19.76 12.89
C LYS A 113 -3.05 -18.41 12.86
N ALA A 114 -2.30 -17.35 12.60
CA ALA A 114 -2.82 -16.02 12.38
C ALA A 114 -2.75 -15.62 10.90
N ALA A 115 -3.78 -14.93 10.44
CA ALA A 115 -3.85 -14.26 9.16
C ALA A 115 -3.90 -12.75 9.40
N VAL A 116 -3.00 -12.03 8.74
CA VAL A 116 -2.94 -10.57 8.74
C VAL A 116 -3.27 -10.08 7.35
N THR A 117 -4.44 -9.47 7.21
CA THR A 117 -4.93 -8.95 5.94
C THR A 117 -4.96 -7.43 5.95
N VAL A 118 -4.39 -6.80 4.92
CA VAL A 118 -4.37 -5.34 4.77
C VAL A 118 -5.25 -4.92 3.60
N PHE A 119 -6.10 -3.94 3.86
CA PHE A 119 -7.05 -3.36 2.92
C PHE A 119 -6.79 -1.87 2.75
N ARG A 120 -7.19 -1.33 1.59
CA ARG A 120 -7.30 0.10 1.34
C ARG A 120 -8.63 0.37 0.63
N ASP A 121 -9.41 1.32 1.13
CA ASP A 121 -10.71 1.69 0.56
C ASP A 121 -11.65 0.47 0.31
N GLY A 122 -11.52 -0.57 1.14
CA GLY A 122 -12.29 -1.82 1.02
C GLY A 122 -11.70 -2.87 0.07
N GLU A 123 -10.65 -2.55 -0.70
CA GLU A 123 -9.93 -3.51 -1.54
C GLU A 123 -8.81 -4.20 -0.76
N LYS A 124 -8.70 -5.52 -0.87
CA LYS A 124 -7.60 -6.30 -0.26
C LYS A 124 -6.30 -6.04 -1.02
N LEU A 125 -5.30 -5.50 -0.35
CA LEU A 125 -3.97 -5.24 -0.92
C LEU A 125 -3.00 -6.38 -0.69
N TYR A 126 -3.01 -6.98 0.50
CA TYR A 126 -2.06 -8.01 0.88
C TYR A 126 -2.61 -8.92 1.98
N ASP A 127 -2.07 -10.13 2.06
CA ASP A 127 -2.47 -11.16 3.01
C ASP A 127 -1.22 -11.94 3.45
N LEU A 128 -1.00 -12.03 4.75
CA LEU A 128 0.14 -12.71 5.35
C LEU A 128 -0.35 -13.73 6.36
N GLU A 129 0.00 -15.00 6.15
CA GLU A 129 -0.22 -16.04 7.14
C GLU A 129 1.04 -16.23 7.99
N THR A 130 0.88 -16.26 9.30
CA THR A 130 1.93 -16.59 10.28
C THR A 130 1.39 -17.58 11.28
N GLY A 131 2.25 -18.28 12.02
CA GLY A 131 1.80 -19.16 13.08
C GLY A 131 2.92 -19.58 14.01
N SER A 132 2.53 -19.93 15.22
CA SER A 132 3.44 -20.43 16.25
C SER A 132 2.88 -21.70 16.90
N VAL A 133 3.79 -22.59 17.27
CA VAL A 133 3.44 -23.73 18.13
C VAL A 133 3.29 -23.17 19.54
N LYS A 134 2.09 -23.22 20.13
CA LYS A 134 1.95 -23.02 21.57
C LYS A 134 2.56 -24.25 22.23
N GLU A 135 3.76 -24.14 22.81
CA GLU A 135 4.21 -25.18 23.73
C GLU A 135 3.22 -25.23 24.90
N ALA A 136 2.57 -26.37 25.08
CA ALA A 136 1.64 -26.60 26.18
C ALA A 136 2.37 -26.42 27.51
N GLY A 137 2.07 -25.32 28.21
CA GLY A 137 2.30 -25.17 29.64
C GLY A 137 3.29 -24.08 30.02
N ARG A 138 2.74 -23.02 30.62
CA ARG A 138 3.25 -22.51 31.90
C ARG A 138 2.10 -22.11 32.81
#